data_AF-A0A0G0K9R6-F1
#
_entry.id   AF-A0A0G0K9R6-F1
#
_cell.length_a   1.000
_cell.length_b   1.000
_cell.length_c   1.000
_cell.angle_alpha   90.00
_cell.angle_beta   90.00
_cell.angle_gamma   90.00
#
_symmetry.space_group_name_H-M   'P 1'
#
loop_
_entity.id
_entity.type
_entity.pdbx_description
1 polymer ?
#
loop_
_entity_poly.entity_id
_entity_poly.type
_entity_poly.pdbx_seq_one_letter_code
_entity_poly.pdbx_strand_id
1 'polypeptide(L)'
;GPIFNNFDIGSYLIYRLYPKEKVFVDGRPEAYPASFFQEVYIPMQTDENKFEIADSKYKFETVFFSHTDQTPWAETFLKQITQNNEWRMVYLDDFTVIYTRDKSIKPVIITDYSNLKSLIQLAHFFQGKGFEDEEIKIYQKILNLNPTHCPALYNLALRLQERKNPASPIFTDKFQKNCQ
;
A
#
# COMPACT_ATOMS: atom_id res chain seq x y z
N GLY A 1 -7.80 15.45 -8.39
CA GLY A 1 -8.90 14.48 -8.53
C GLY A 1 -9.50 14.22 -7.17
N PRO A 2 -10.80 13.90 -7.06
CA PRO A 2 -11.47 13.70 -5.78
C PRO A 2 -10.75 12.68 -4.89
N ILE A 3 -10.46 13.08 -3.65
CA ILE A 3 -9.65 12.32 -2.70
C ILE A 3 -10.54 11.64 -1.67
N PHE A 4 -10.36 10.34 -1.46
CA PHE A 4 -10.78 9.67 -0.24
C PHE A 4 -9.59 9.56 0.73
N ASN A 5 -9.75 10.03 1.96
CA ASN A 5 -8.69 10.04 2.96
C ASN A 5 -9.22 9.63 4.34
N ASN A 6 -8.34 9.14 5.21
CA ASN A 6 -8.70 8.91 6.60
C ASN A 6 -8.62 10.19 7.45
N PHE A 7 -9.23 10.12 8.63
CA PHE A 7 -9.56 11.27 9.49
C PHE A 7 -8.35 12.18 9.77
N ASP A 8 -7.29 11.62 10.33
CA ASP A 8 -6.14 12.39 10.82
C ASP A 8 -5.34 13.05 9.67
N ILE A 9 -5.16 12.34 8.54
CA ILE A 9 -4.38 12.87 7.41
C ILE A 9 -5.11 14.02 6.69
N GLY A 10 -6.42 14.15 6.87
CA GLY A 10 -7.23 15.19 6.24
C GLY A 10 -6.77 16.61 6.56
N SER A 11 -6.33 16.86 7.80
CA SER A 11 -5.83 18.19 8.20
C SER A 11 -4.56 18.58 7.43
N TYR A 12 -3.65 17.63 7.19
CA TYR A 12 -2.47 17.85 6.35
C TYR A 12 -2.85 18.13 4.90
N LEU A 13 -3.81 17.38 4.35
CA LEU A 13 -4.27 17.56 2.98
C LEU A 13 -4.94 18.92 2.78
N ILE A 14 -5.76 19.38 3.73
CA ILE A 14 -6.33 20.75 3.69
C ILE A 14 -5.22 21.78 3.63
N TYR A 15 -4.24 21.70 4.53
CA TYR A 15 -3.12 22.65 4.58
C TYR A 15 -2.35 22.73 3.26
N ARG A 16 -2.19 21.61 2.55
CA ARG A 16 -1.38 21.54 1.32
C ARG A 16 -2.17 21.79 0.03
N LEU A 17 -3.44 21.45 -0.01
CA LEU A 17 -4.20 21.38 -1.26
C LEU A 17 -5.33 22.40 -1.35
N TYR A 18 -5.74 23.02 -0.24
CA TYR A 18 -6.77 24.05 -0.28
C TYR A 18 -6.28 25.30 -1.06
N PRO A 19 -7.13 25.95 -1.88
CA PRO A 19 -8.53 25.65 -2.16
C PRO A 19 -8.77 24.70 -3.35
N LYS A 20 -7.72 24.16 -3.97
CA LYS A 20 -7.80 23.43 -5.24
C LYS A 20 -8.48 22.07 -5.10
N GLU A 21 -8.15 21.33 -4.04
CA GLU A 21 -8.76 20.03 -3.76
C GLU A 21 -9.45 20.04 -2.40
N LYS A 22 -10.56 19.30 -2.34
CA LYS A 22 -11.29 19.07 -1.08
C LYS A 22 -10.89 17.72 -0.51
N VAL A 23 -10.92 17.63 0.82
CA VAL A 23 -10.77 16.36 1.54
C VAL A 23 -12.14 15.75 1.80
N PHE A 24 -12.19 14.43 2.00
CA PHE A 24 -13.42 13.74 2.35
C PHE A 24 -13.79 13.98 3.82
N VAL A 25 -12.78 13.96 4.68
CA VAL A 25 -12.89 14.22 6.12
C VAL A 25 -11.59 14.87 6.62
N ASP A 26 -11.63 15.57 7.75
CA ASP A 26 -10.45 16.10 8.44
C ASP A 26 -10.60 16.02 9.97
N GLY A 27 -9.51 16.34 10.69
CA GLY A 27 -9.36 16.17 12.13
C GLY A 27 -10.24 17.06 13.03
N ARG A 28 -11.34 17.62 12.52
CA ARG A 28 -12.33 18.44 13.27
C ARG A 28 -13.63 17.67 13.42
N PRO A 29 -13.77 16.77 14.41
CA PRO A 29 -14.98 15.93 14.52
C PRO A 29 -16.25 16.76 14.71
N GLU A 30 -16.15 17.95 15.31
CA GLU A 30 -17.25 18.90 15.49
C GLU A 30 -17.79 19.49 14.19
N ALA A 31 -17.02 19.42 13.10
CA ALA A 31 -17.45 19.87 11.78
C ALA A 31 -18.37 18.85 11.07
N TYR A 32 -18.55 17.66 11.64
CA TYR A 32 -19.31 16.57 11.05
C TYR A 32 -20.39 16.05 12.03
N PRO A 33 -21.60 15.72 11.54
CA PRO A 33 -22.58 15.07 12.38
C PRO A 33 -22.14 13.64 12.73
N ALA A 34 -22.47 13.15 13.93
CA ALA A 34 -22.12 11.79 14.35
C ALA A 34 -22.66 10.71 13.38
N SER A 35 -23.83 10.95 12.78
CA SER A 35 -24.43 10.06 11.78
C SER A 35 -23.56 9.91 10.53
N PHE A 36 -22.81 10.94 10.12
CA PHE A 36 -21.88 10.82 8.99
C PHE A 36 -20.82 9.73 9.27
N PHE A 37 -20.26 9.69 10.47
CA PHE A 37 -19.28 8.66 10.81
C PHE A 37 -19.90 7.27 10.89
N GLN A 38 -21.05 7.15 11.56
CA GLN A 38 -21.70 5.88 11.84
C GLN A 38 -22.36 5.25 10.60
N GLU A 39 -22.88 6.07 9.69
CA GLU A 39 -23.67 5.62 8.55
C GLU A 39 -22.91 5.69 7.22
N VAL A 40 -21.87 6.52 7.11
CA VAL A 40 -21.13 6.74 5.85
C VAL A 40 -19.65 6.40 5.98
N TYR A 41 -18.88 7.16 6.76
CA TYR A 41 -17.41 7.13 6.73
C TYR A 41 -16.81 5.83 7.28
N ILE A 42 -17.32 5.29 8.40
CA ILE A 42 -16.84 3.99 8.92
C ILE A 42 -17.36 2.84 8.05
N PRO A 43 -18.66 2.76 7.69
CA PRO A 43 -19.17 1.64 6.90
C PRO A 43 -18.49 1.47 5.53
N MET A 44 -18.11 2.56 4.85
CA MET A 44 -17.39 2.48 3.56
C MET A 44 -15.96 1.93 3.70
N GLN A 45 -15.41 1.84 4.91
CA GLN A 45 -14.09 1.25 5.17
C GLN A 45 -14.17 -0.22 5.59
N THR A 46 -15.35 -0.69 5.97
CA THR A 46 -15.57 -2.07 6.43
C THR A 46 -16.28 -2.96 5.41
N ASP A 47 -17.01 -2.36 4.46
CA ASP A 47 -17.87 -3.03 3.50
C ASP A 47 -17.60 -2.53 2.09
N GLU A 48 -17.11 -3.41 1.21
CA GLU A 48 -16.72 -3.10 -0.16
C GLU A 48 -17.90 -2.57 -0.99
N ASN A 49 -19.12 -3.12 -0.81
CA ASN A 49 -20.30 -2.62 -1.53
C ASN A 49 -20.62 -1.18 -1.12
N LYS A 50 -20.44 -0.84 0.16
CA LYS A 50 -20.65 0.53 0.64
C LYS A 50 -19.57 1.48 0.11
N PHE A 51 -18.33 0.99 0.00
CA PHE A 51 -17.26 1.74 -0.67
C PHE A 51 -17.61 2.01 -2.14
N GLU A 52 -18.07 1.01 -2.90
CA GLU A 52 -18.47 1.15 -4.29
C GLU A 52 -19.64 2.12 -4.49
N ILE A 53 -20.62 2.11 -3.58
CA ILE A 53 -21.72 3.08 -3.58
C ILE A 53 -21.18 4.51 -3.34
N ALA A 54 -20.30 4.68 -2.36
CA ALA A 54 -19.66 5.97 -2.08
C ALA A 54 -18.81 6.44 -3.25
N ASP A 55 -17.98 5.57 -3.83
CA ASP A 55 -17.16 5.87 -5.00
C ASP A 55 -18.01 6.19 -6.24
N SER A 56 -19.13 5.49 -6.44
CA SER A 56 -20.08 5.82 -7.50
C SER A 56 -20.68 7.22 -7.36
N LYS A 57 -20.83 7.71 -6.12
CA LYS A 57 -21.35 9.04 -5.81
C LYS A 57 -20.28 10.13 -5.88
N TYR A 58 -19.13 9.92 -5.25
CA TYR A 58 -18.08 10.92 -5.08
C TYR A 58 -17.01 10.89 -6.17
N LYS A 59 -16.96 9.80 -6.95
CA LYS A 59 -16.03 9.57 -8.07
C LYS A 59 -14.57 9.72 -7.63
N PHE A 60 -14.14 8.91 -6.65
CA PHE A 60 -12.79 9.02 -6.12
C PHE A 60 -11.76 8.68 -7.21
N GLU A 61 -10.73 9.50 -7.32
CA GLU A 61 -9.59 9.27 -8.23
C GLU A 61 -8.32 8.92 -7.46
N THR A 62 -8.29 9.25 -6.16
CA THR A 62 -7.14 9.05 -5.29
C THR A 62 -7.62 8.62 -3.91
N VAL A 63 -6.98 7.57 -3.37
CA VAL A 63 -7.06 7.21 -1.95
C VAL A 63 -5.75 7.67 -1.31
N PHE A 64 -5.83 8.52 -0.29
CA PHE A 64 -4.67 9.04 0.43
C PHE A 64 -4.83 8.72 1.92
N PHE A 65 -4.14 7.69 2.39
CA PHE A 65 -4.32 7.17 3.74
C PHE A 65 -3.03 7.24 4.55
N SER A 66 -3.16 7.58 5.82
CA SER A 66 -2.16 7.19 6.81
C SER A 66 -2.34 5.69 7.08
N HIS A 67 -1.37 4.86 6.70
CA HIS A 67 -1.45 3.39 6.88
C HIS A 67 -1.16 2.96 8.32
N THR A 68 -0.67 3.88 9.15
CA THR A 68 -0.42 3.66 10.58
C THR A 68 -1.68 3.84 11.44
N ASP A 69 -2.82 4.13 10.83
CA ASP A 69 -4.13 4.21 11.49
C ASP A 69 -4.50 2.82 12.06
N GLN A 70 -4.64 2.76 13.39
CA GLN A 70 -4.86 1.53 14.15
C GLN A 70 -6.34 1.17 14.30
N THR A 71 -7.24 1.92 13.67
CA THR A 71 -8.67 1.63 13.75
C THR A 71 -9.01 0.36 12.96
N PRO A 72 -9.94 -0.49 13.46
CA PRO A 72 -10.29 -1.74 12.78
C PRO A 72 -10.83 -1.52 11.35
N TRP A 73 -11.49 -0.39 11.11
CA TRP A 73 -12.01 -0.05 9.79
C TRP A 73 -10.90 0.37 8.82
N ALA A 74 -9.89 1.11 9.26
CA ALA A 74 -8.77 1.47 8.38
C ALA A 74 -7.96 0.23 7.98
N GLU A 75 -7.70 -0.69 8.92
CA GLU A 75 -7.03 -1.96 8.64
C GLU A 75 -7.83 -2.79 7.61
N THR A 76 -9.15 -2.89 7.81
CA THR A 76 -10.06 -3.59 6.89
C THR A 76 -10.02 -2.99 5.49
N PHE A 77 -10.14 -1.66 5.40
CA PHE A 77 -10.13 -0.95 4.13
C PHE A 77 -8.80 -1.12 3.39
N LEU A 78 -7.66 -0.97 4.07
CA LEU A 78 -6.34 -1.12 3.46
C LEU A 78 -6.14 -2.54 2.92
N LYS A 79 -6.63 -3.56 3.62
CA LYS A 79 -6.61 -4.94 3.12
C LYS A 79 -7.47 -5.10 1.86
N GLN A 80 -8.68 -4.54 1.85
CA GLN A 80 -9.61 -4.60 0.71
C GLN A 80 -9.08 -3.85 -0.51
N ILE A 81 -8.72 -2.57 -0.35
CA ILE A 81 -8.26 -1.72 -1.46
C ILE A 81 -6.98 -2.27 -2.09
N THR A 82 -6.09 -2.88 -1.29
CA THR A 82 -4.88 -3.54 -1.80
C THR A 82 -5.21 -4.76 -2.68
N GLN A 83 -6.32 -5.43 -2.44
CA GLN A 83 -6.78 -6.58 -3.23
C GLN A 83 -7.59 -6.16 -4.46
N ASN A 84 -8.03 -4.90 -4.53
CA ASN A 84 -8.81 -4.38 -5.64
C ASN A 84 -7.91 -4.02 -6.83
N ASN A 85 -8.09 -4.72 -7.96
CA ASN A 85 -7.25 -4.55 -9.16
C ASN A 85 -7.48 -3.22 -9.90
N GLU A 86 -8.53 -2.46 -9.60
CA GLU A 86 -8.72 -1.11 -10.15
C GLU A 86 -7.79 -0.09 -9.49
N TRP A 87 -7.48 -0.29 -8.21
CA TRP A 87 -6.71 0.65 -7.41
C TRP A 87 -5.26 0.23 -7.32
N ARG A 88 -4.39 1.01 -7.95
CA ARG A 88 -2.95 0.77 -7.93
C ARG A 88 -2.31 1.64 -6.85
N MET A 89 -1.53 1.03 -5.96
CA MET A 89 -0.69 1.79 -5.05
C MET A 89 0.41 2.53 -5.86
N VAL A 90 0.59 3.82 -5.61
CA VAL A 90 1.57 4.65 -6.32
C VAL A 90 2.53 5.37 -5.40
N TYR A 91 2.26 5.33 -4.10
CA TYR A 91 3.15 5.87 -3.09
C TYR A 91 3.06 5.05 -1.80
N LEU A 92 4.21 4.82 -1.19
CA LEU A 92 4.31 4.28 0.17
C LEU A 92 5.52 4.88 0.88
N ASP A 93 5.32 5.48 2.04
CA ASP A 93 6.39 5.79 2.99
C ASP A 93 6.08 5.19 4.38
N ASP A 94 6.82 5.59 5.40
CA ASP A 94 6.65 5.05 6.75
C ASP A 94 5.30 5.39 7.41
N PHE A 95 4.54 6.34 6.84
CA PHE A 95 3.27 6.82 7.39
C PHE A 95 2.11 6.72 6.40
N THR A 96 2.36 6.97 5.12
CA THR A 96 1.36 7.26 4.10
C THR A 96 1.38 6.23 2.99
N VAL A 97 0.19 5.87 2.53
CA VAL A 97 -0.04 5.09 1.32
C VAL A 97 -0.99 5.83 0.39
N ILE A 98 -0.70 5.83 -0.90
CA ILE A 98 -1.56 6.43 -1.92
C ILE A 98 -1.92 5.40 -2.97
N TYR A 99 -3.21 5.29 -3.28
CA TYR A 99 -3.73 4.51 -4.41
C TYR A 99 -4.41 5.42 -5.44
N THR A 100 -4.34 5.02 -6.70
CA THR A 100 -5.02 5.70 -7.81
C THR A 100 -5.36 4.73 -8.93
N ARG A 101 -6.33 5.10 -9.77
CA ARG A 101 -6.68 4.40 -11.01
C ARG A 101 -5.79 4.80 -12.19
N ASP A 102 -5.01 5.88 -12.05
CA ASP A 102 -4.11 6.34 -13.09
C ASP A 102 -2.90 5.40 -13.24
N LYS A 103 -2.96 4.55 -14.27
CA LYS A 103 -1.92 3.58 -14.61
C LYS A 103 -0.64 4.21 -15.15
N SER A 104 -0.64 5.50 -15.47
CA SER A 104 0.55 6.21 -15.95
C SER A 104 1.50 6.62 -14.82
N ILE A 105 1.01 6.68 -13.58
CA ILE A 105 1.81 7.07 -12.42
C ILE A 105 2.76 5.93 -12.02
N LYS A 106 4.05 6.23 -12.03
CA LYS A 106 5.08 5.32 -11.55
C LYS A 106 5.06 5.26 -10.02
N PRO A 107 5.06 4.06 -9.41
CA PRO A 107 5.16 3.91 -7.98
C PRO A 107 6.43 4.53 -7.40
N VAL A 108 6.30 5.08 -6.20
CA VAL A 108 7.40 5.61 -5.41
C VAL A 108 7.32 5.02 -4.01
N ILE A 109 8.40 4.38 -3.55
CA ILE A 109 8.46 3.75 -2.23
C ILE A 109 9.64 4.34 -1.47
N ILE A 110 9.34 5.06 -0.39
CA ILE A 110 10.29 5.80 0.44
C ILE A 110 10.12 5.34 1.89
N THR A 111 10.64 4.16 2.20
CA THR A 111 10.50 3.59 3.55
C THR A 111 11.87 3.43 4.20
N ASP A 112 11.97 3.74 5.49
CA ASP A 112 13.13 3.44 6.33
C ASP A 112 12.96 2.07 7.02
N TYR A 113 12.49 1.07 6.25
CA TYR A 113 12.52 -0.31 6.73
C TYR A 113 13.94 -0.85 6.62
N SER A 114 14.73 -0.52 7.64
CA SER A 114 16.10 -1.00 7.84
C SER A 114 16.15 -2.34 8.58
N ASN A 115 15.06 -2.75 9.25
CA ASN A 115 14.99 -4.00 9.98
C ASN A 115 14.33 -5.14 9.18
N LEU A 116 14.76 -6.37 9.45
CA LEU A 116 14.34 -7.57 8.72
C LEU A 116 12.82 -7.83 8.78
N LYS A 117 12.18 -7.60 9.94
CA LYS A 117 10.75 -7.87 10.13
C LYS A 117 9.90 -6.98 9.23
N SER A 118 10.19 -5.69 9.20
CA SER A 118 9.48 -4.73 8.35
C SER A 118 9.70 -5.00 6.86
N LEU A 119 10.91 -5.39 6.45
CA LEU A 119 11.18 -5.78 5.07
C LEU A 119 10.39 -7.03 4.64
N ILE A 120 10.26 -8.03 5.52
CA ILE A 120 9.45 -9.22 5.24
C ILE A 120 7.97 -8.86 5.08
N GLN A 121 7.43 -8.03 5.98
CA GLN A 121 6.04 -7.56 5.87
C GLN A 121 5.80 -6.82 4.56
N LEU A 122 6.76 -5.97 4.16
CA LEU A 122 6.68 -5.24 2.92
C LEU A 122 6.78 -6.15 1.68
N ALA A 123 7.63 -7.17 1.71
CA ALA A 123 7.72 -8.16 0.64
C ALA A 123 6.40 -8.91 0.44
N HIS A 124 5.77 -9.36 1.55
CA HIS A 124 4.44 -9.99 1.50
C HIS A 124 3.37 -9.05 0.93
N PHE A 125 3.45 -7.76 1.26
CA PHE A 125 2.54 -6.75 0.73
C PHE A 125 2.66 -6.61 -0.79
N PHE A 126 3.89 -6.65 -1.35
CA PHE A 126 4.10 -6.52 -2.80
C PHE A 126 3.86 -7.75 -3.63
N GLN A 127 3.83 -8.93 -3.01
CA GLN A 127 3.73 -10.19 -3.72
C GLN A 127 2.47 -10.24 -4.59
N GLY A 128 2.67 -10.28 -5.91
CA GLY A 128 1.59 -10.36 -6.90
C GLY A 128 0.81 -9.06 -7.13
N LYS A 129 1.32 -7.90 -6.66
CA LYS A 129 0.62 -6.60 -6.74
C LYS A 129 1.17 -5.64 -7.79
N GLY A 130 2.03 -6.12 -8.71
CA GLY A 130 2.58 -5.30 -9.80
C GLY A 130 3.72 -4.35 -9.39
N PHE A 131 4.32 -4.57 -8.21
CA PHE A 131 5.51 -3.87 -7.71
C PHE A 131 6.76 -4.75 -7.82
N GLU A 132 6.93 -5.43 -8.94
CA GLU A 132 7.99 -6.43 -9.10
C GLU A 132 9.40 -5.82 -8.96
N ASP A 133 9.60 -4.60 -9.45
CA ASP A 133 10.88 -3.90 -9.33
C ASP A 133 11.23 -3.61 -7.87
N GLU A 134 10.25 -3.17 -7.09
CA GLU A 134 10.40 -2.86 -5.69
C GLU A 134 10.48 -4.14 -4.84
N GLU A 135 9.71 -5.16 -5.18
CA GLU A 135 9.76 -6.49 -4.57
C GLU A 135 11.18 -7.08 -4.68
N ILE A 136 11.81 -7.01 -5.86
CA ILE A 136 13.20 -7.44 -6.08
C ILE A 136 14.17 -6.67 -5.17
N LYS A 137 14.04 -5.33 -5.08
CA LYS A 137 14.90 -4.50 -4.21
C LYS A 137 14.74 -4.89 -2.74
N ILE A 138 13.53 -5.23 -2.31
CA ILE A 138 13.26 -5.64 -0.93
C ILE A 138 13.84 -7.01 -0.64
N TYR A 139 13.68 -7.99 -1.54
CA TYR A 139 14.35 -9.28 -1.37
C TYR A 139 15.87 -9.13 -1.30
N GLN A 140 16.46 -8.25 -2.11
CA GLN A 140 17.90 -7.94 -1.99
C GLN A 140 18.26 -7.35 -0.62
N LYS A 141 17.48 -6.41 -0.09
CA LYS A 141 17.68 -5.87 1.27
C LYS A 141 17.54 -6.96 2.35
N ILE A 142 16.54 -7.83 2.24
CA ILE A 142 16.34 -8.97 3.15
C ILE A 142 17.58 -9.86 3.16
N LEU A 143 18.11 -10.19 1.97
CA LEU A 143 19.29 -11.05 1.83
C LEU A 143 20.60 -10.38 2.26
N ASN A 144 20.68 -9.05 2.25
CA ASN A 144 21.81 -8.34 2.85
C ASN A 144 21.81 -8.45 4.38
N LEU A 145 20.63 -8.49 5.01
CA LEU A 145 20.50 -8.65 6.47
C LEU A 145 20.54 -10.11 6.92
N ASN A 146 19.95 -11.01 6.13
CA ASN A 146 19.91 -12.45 6.38
C ASN A 146 20.16 -13.21 5.06
N PRO A 147 21.43 -13.50 4.73
CA PRO A 147 21.81 -14.13 3.47
C PRO A 147 21.22 -15.52 3.21
N THR A 148 20.73 -16.19 4.26
CA THR A 148 20.13 -17.54 4.19
C THR A 148 18.61 -17.50 4.38
N HIS A 149 17.96 -16.34 4.19
CA HIS A 149 16.50 -16.24 4.29
C HIS A 149 15.81 -16.96 3.11
N CYS A 150 15.40 -18.21 3.35
CA CYS A 150 14.91 -19.12 2.32
C CYS A 150 13.76 -18.58 1.46
N PRO A 151 12.69 -17.97 2.03
CA PRO A 151 11.62 -17.40 1.20
C PRO A 151 12.11 -16.29 0.26
N ALA A 152 13.06 -15.46 0.71
CA ALA A 152 13.59 -14.38 -0.13
C ALA A 152 14.51 -14.92 -1.22
N LEU A 153 15.32 -15.94 -0.95
CA LEU A 153 16.13 -16.61 -1.98
C LEU A 153 15.24 -17.22 -3.07
N TYR A 154 14.21 -17.97 -2.67
CA TYR A 154 13.28 -18.62 -3.59
C TYR A 154 12.52 -17.59 -4.45
N ASN A 155 11.85 -16.62 -3.81
CA ASN A 155 11.04 -15.64 -4.53
C ASN A 155 11.89 -14.73 -5.43
N LEU A 156 13.09 -14.33 -5.00
CA LEU A 156 13.99 -13.55 -5.84
C LEU A 156 14.48 -14.35 -7.05
N ALA A 157 14.85 -15.62 -6.86
CA ALA A 157 15.27 -16.49 -7.96
C ALA A 157 14.17 -16.63 -9.02
N LEU A 158 12.92 -16.86 -8.58
CA LEU A 158 11.74 -16.91 -9.46
C LEU A 158 11.54 -15.61 -10.23
N ARG A 159 11.54 -14.45 -9.56
CA ARG A 159 11.36 -13.14 -10.21
C ARG A 159 12.45 -12.84 -11.23
N LEU A 160 13.70 -13.18 -10.91
CA LEU A 160 14.82 -13.03 -11.86
C LEU A 160 14.69 -13.99 -13.04
N GLN A 161 14.18 -15.20 -12.83
CA GLN A 161 13.94 -16.19 -13.89
C GLN A 161 12.85 -15.72 -14.85
N GLU A 162 11.71 -15.24 -14.34
CA GLU A 162 10.62 -14.65 -15.13
C GLU A 162 11.13 -13.52 -16.03
N ARG A 163 12.08 -12.73 -15.54
CA ARG A 163 12.72 -11.62 -16.26
C ARG A 163 13.90 -12.03 -17.13
N LYS A 164 14.23 -13.32 -17.22
CA LYS A 164 15.41 -13.84 -17.92
C LYS A 164 16.72 -13.15 -17.49
N ASN A 165 16.80 -12.74 -16.23
CA ASN A 165 17.97 -12.07 -15.69
C ASN A 165 19.08 -13.11 -15.41
N PRO A 166 20.31 -12.90 -15.89
CA PRO A 166 21.40 -13.88 -15.75
C PRO A 166 21.86 -14.10 -14.31
N ALA A 167 21.43 -13.26 -13.36
CA ALA A 167 21.68 -13.48 -11.94
C ALA A 167 20.78 -14.57 -11.32
N SER A 168 19.71 -15.00 -12.00
CA SER A 168 18.77 -16.00 -11.47
C SER A 168 19.45 -17.29 -10.96
N PRO A 169 20.37 -17.94 -11.71
CA PRO A 169 21.04 -19.16 -11.24
C PRO A 169 21.81 -18.98 -9.92
N ILE A 170 22.40 -17.79 -9.69
CA ILE A 170 23.14 -17.49 -8.46
C ILE A 170 22.23 -17.64 -7.23
N PHE A 171 20.99 -17.14 -7.32
CA PHE A 171 20.05 -17.20 -6.21
C PHE A 171 19.39 -18.58 -6.09
N THR A 172 19.18 -19.28 -7.21
CA THR A 172 18.73 -20.68 -7.23
C THR A 172 19.73 -21.60 -6.52
N ASP A 173 21.03 -21.49 -6.84
CA ASP A 173 22.08 -22.30 -6.21
C ASP A 173 22.20 -22.00 -4.71
N LYS A 174 22.10 -20.71 -4.33
CA LYS A 174 22.06 -20.32 -2.91
C LYS A 174 20.85 -20.90 -2.18
N PHE A 175 19.68 -20.91 -2.81
CA PHE A 175 18.48 -21.52 -2.23
C PHE A 175 18.69 -23.03 -2.02
N GLN A 176 19.13 -23.74 -3.06
CA GLN A 176 19.39 -25.19 -2.99
C GLN A 176 20.40 -25.54 -1.90
N LYS A 177 21.50 -24.78 -1.78
CA LYS A 177 22.56 -25.07 -0.82
C LYS A 177 22.16 -24.84 0.64
N ASN A 178 21.30 -23.86 0.91
CA ASN A 178 21.04 -23.39 2.29
C ASN A 178 19.66 -23.79 2.82
N CYS A 179 18.75 -24.22 1.95
CA CYS A 179 17.33 -24.38 2.27
C CYS A 179 16.72 -25.73 1.83
N GLN A 180 17.45 -26.53 1.07
CA GLN A 180 17.09 -27.89 0.64
C GLN A 180 18.18 -28.86 1.08
#